data_AF-A0A520P1A5-F1
#
_entry.id   AF-A0A520P1A5-F1
#
_cell.length_a   1.000
_cell.length_b   1.000
_cell.length_c   1.000
_cell.angle_alpha   90.00
_cell.angle_beta   90.00
_cell.angle_gamma   90.00
#
_symmetry.space_group_name_H-M   'P 1'
#
loop_
_entity.id
_entity.type
_entity.pdbx_description
1 polymer ?
#
loop_
_entity_poly.entity_id
_entity_poly.type
_entity_poly.pdbx_seq_one_letter_code
_entity_poly.pdbx_strand_id
1 'polypeptide(L)' 'MIKQVILIEDDDAMRLSLTQTLNLEEITVIAANSLMQAKRNIRANFPGII' A
#
# COMPACT_ATOMS: atom_id res chain seq x y z
N MET A 1 0.81 15.49 -8.44
CA MET A 1 1.29 14.12 -8.71
C MET A 1 0.67 13.23 -7.64
N ILE A 2 -0.05 12.16 -8.00
CA ILE A 2 -0.69 11.27 -7.01
C ILE A 2 0.42 10.40 -6.38
N LYS A 3 0.67 10.54 -5.08
CA LYS A 3 1.59 9.69 -4.33
C LYS A 3 0.78 8.58 -3.64
N GLN A 4 0.44 7.53 -4.37
CA GLN A 4 -0.31 6.40 -3.83
C GLN A 4 0.47 5.11 -4.03
N VAL A 5 0.49 4.24 -3.02
CA VAL A 5 1.11 2.92 -3.08
C VAL A 5 0.20 1.83 -2.52
N ILE A 6 0.28 0.62 -3.05
CA ILE A 6 -0.21 -0.59 -2.40
C ILE A 6 0.97 -1.20 -1.64
N LEU A 7 0.89 -1.31 -0.33
CA LEU A 7 1.92 -1.96 0.47
C LEU A 7 1.50 -3.42 0.72
N ILE A 8 2.28 -4.38 0.20
CA ILE A 8 2.09 -5.81 0.49
C ILE A 8 3.15 -6.25 1.49
N GLU A 9 2.73 -6.61 2.69
CA GLU A 9 3.62 -7.02 3.79
C GLU A 9 2.87 -8.02 4.67
N ASP A 10 3.41 -9.20 4.95
CA ASP A 10 2.70 -10.27 5.67
C ASP A 10 2.77 -10.13 7.19
N ASP A 11 3.81 -9.50 7.73
CA ASP A 11 3.89 -9.18 9.15
C ASP A 11 3.06 -7.93 9.53
N ASP A 12 2.23 -8.06 10.56
CA ASP A 12 1.30 -7.00 10.97
C ASP A 12 2.03 -5.77 11.54
N ALA A 13 3.10 -5.98 12.32
CA ALA A 13 3.84 -4.90 12.95
C ALA A 13 4.67 -4.12 11.92
N MET A 14 5.32 -4.83 10.99
CA MET A 14 6.07 -4.26 9.89
C MET A 14 5.16 -3.50 8.93
N ARG A 15 4.01 -4.05 8.56
CA ARG A 15 3.03 -3.37 7.70
C ARG A 15 2.53 -2.08 8.32
N LEU A 16 2.25 -2.09 9.62
CA LEU A 16 1.86 -0.88 10.36
C LEU A 16 2.98 0.17 10.36
N SER A 17 4.20 -0.24 10.68
CA SER A 17 5.36 0.66 10.71
C SER A 17 5.61 1.33 9.36
N LEU A 18 5.65 0.54 8.27
CA LEU A 18 5.84 1.05 6.91
C LEU A 18 4.69 1.97 6.48
N THR A 19 3.44 1.61 6.81
CA THR A 19 2.26 2.44 6.53
C THR A 19 2.38 3.80 7.22
N GLN A 20 2.80 3.83 8.49
CA GLN A 20 3.01 5.06 9.24
C GLN A 20 4.12 5.92 8.61
N THR A 21 5.26 5.32 8.25
CA THR A 21 6.38 6.02 7.60
C THR A 21 5.96 6.66 6.28
N LEU A 22 5.27 5.91 5.42
CA LEU A 22 4.82 6.41 4.12
C LEU A 22 3.77 7.51 4.26
N ASN A 23 2.85 7.38 5.23
CA ASN A 23 1.87 8.42 5.52
C ASN A 23 2.53 9.74 5.99
N LEU A 24 3.65 9.68 6.72
CA LEU A 24 4.42 10.88 7.12
C LEU A 24 5.00 11.63 5.92
N GLU A 25 5.33 10.92 4.84
CA GLU A 25 5.82 11.48 3.57
C GLU A 25 4.67 11.91 2.62
N GLU A 26 3.45 11.99 3.16
CA GLU A 26 2.22 12.30 2.43
C GLU A 26 1.92 11.32 1.28
N ILE A 27 2.37 10.06 1.43
CA ILE A 27 2.08 8.98 0.50
C ILE A 27 0.83 8.24 0.99
N THR A 28 -0.20 8.16 0.16
CA THR A 28 -1.42 7.39 0.46
C THR A 28 -1.13 5.89 0.34
N VAL A 29 -1.30 5.13 1.42
CA VAL A 29 -1.01 3.68 1.45
C VAL A 29 -2.29 2.86 1.45
N ILE A 30 -2.35 1.87 0.56
CA ILE A 30 -3.33 0.78 0.59
C ILE A 30 -2.61 -0.46 1.13
N ALA A 31 -2.77 -0.72 2.43
CA ALA A 31 -2.13 -1.85 3.08
C ALA A 31 -2.82 -3.19 2.74
N ALA A 32 -2.03 -4.20 2.41
CA ALA A 32 -2.46 -5.56 2.16
C ALA A 32 -1.49 -6.56 2.82
N ASN A 33 -2.02 -7.64 3.37
CA ASN A 33 -1.25 -8.72 3.97
C ASN A 33 -0.85 -9.82 2.99
N SER A 34 -1.30 -9.72 1.73
CA SER A 34 -1.09 -10.72 0.70
C SER A 34 -1.39 -10.16 -0.69
N LEU A 35 -0.82 -10.81 -1.71
CA LEU A 35 -1.17 -10.52 -3.11
C LEU A 35 -2.67 -10.72 -3.38
N MET A 36 -3.30 -11.71 -2.75
CA MET A 36 -4.73 -11.98 -2.92
C MET A 36 -5.60 -10.82 -2.41
N GLN A 37 -5.22 -10.22 -1.28
CA GLN A 37 -5.89 -9.03 -0.76
C GLN A 37 -5.59 -7.80 -1.65
N ALA A 38 -4.34 -7.60 -2.07
CA ALA A 38 -3.92 -6.49 -2.91
C ALA A 38 -4.67 -6.44 -4.26
N LYS A 39 -4.90 -7.60 -4.88
CA LYS A 39 -5.64 -7.74 -6.15
C LYS A 39 -7.05 -7.14 -6.13
N ARG A 40 -7.67 -6.95 -4.96
CA ARG A 40 -8.98 -6.27 -4.86
C ARG A 40 -8.91 -4.78 -5.18
N ASN A 41 -7.72 -4.18 -5.05
CA ASN A 41 -7.46 -2.76 -5.29
C ASN A 41 -6.79 -2.50 -6.63
N ILE A 42 -6.10 -3.49 -7.20
CA ILE A 42 -5.43 -3.37 -8.50
C ILE A 42 -6.48 -3.37 -9.62
N ARG A 43 -6.52 -2.28 -10.39
CA ARG A 43 -7.31 -2.15 -11.62
C ARG A 43 -6.41 -1.77 -12.78
N ALA A 44 -6.90 -1.95 -14.00
CA ALA A 44 -6.15 -1.64 -15.23
C ALA A 44 -5.59 -0.21 -15.27
N ASN A 45 -6.23 0.72 -14.56
CA ASN A 45 -5.86 2.13 -14.47
C ASN A 45 -5.42 2.55 -13.06
N PHE A 46 -4.85 1.64 -12.27
CA PHE A 46 -4.38 1.98 -10.92
C PHE A 46 -3.31 3.09 -11.01
N PRO A 47 -3.54 4.26 -10.38
CA PRO A 47 -2.69 5.44 -10.58
C PRO A 47 -1.45 5.47 -9.66
N GLY A 48 -1.21 4.40 -8.91
CA GLY A 48 -0.13 4.29 -7.92
C GLY A 48 0.90 3.21 -8.23
N ILE A 49 1.83 3.01 -7.30
CA ILE A 49 2.86 1.96 -7.36
C ILE A 49 2.40 0.77 -6.50
N ILE A 50 2.69 -0.45 -6.94
CA ILE A 50 2.42 -1.69 -6.18
C ILE A 50 3.71 -2.16 -5.55
#